data_AF-A0A7X2S7N7-F1
#
_entry.id   AF-A0A7X2S7N7-F1
#
_cell.length_a   1.000
_cell.length_b   1.000
_cell.length_c   1.000
_cell.angle_alpha   90.00
_cell.angle_beta   90.00
_cell.angle_gamma   90.00
#
_symmetry.space_group_name_H-M   'P 1'
#
loop_
_entity.id
_entity.type
_entity.pdbx_description
1 polymer ?
#
loop_
_entity_poly.entity_id
_entity_poly.type
_entity_poly.pdbx_seq_one_letter_code
_entity_poly.pdbx_strand_id
1 'polypeptide(L)'
;MKPFISLLACMVIAAAAGCSNDESVKEFNFESEAIEYGMKESPEIKEIIGESKYVGDEKVLVYLFKNETGTGTGTATLVQNKDKVKWVINGPGVVVQQPEGNVGASHTFETPSGLKFELYSGVAENQNVTVETKIDYGVKPHVHEESTIYYYLSAVPGK
;
A
#
# COMPACT_ATOMS: atom_id res chain seq x y z
N MET A 1 42.10 -50.14 -38.65
CA MET A 1 41.68 -49.72 -37.29
C MET A 1 41.12 -48.31 -37.37
N LYS A 2 39.79 -48.14 -37.20
CA LYS A 2 39.20 -46.92 -36.63
C LYS A 2 39.68 -46.85 -35.15
N PRO A 3 39.74 -45.69 -34.45
CA PRO A 3 38.63 -44.72 -34.48
C PRO A 3 38.86 -43.25 -34.01
N PHE A 4 37.74 -42.51 -33.96
CA PHE A 4 37.32 -41.55 -32.90
C PHE A 4 37.59 -40.01 -33.07
N ILE A 5 36.48 -39.24 -33.06
CA ILE A 5 36.21 -37.83 -32.62
C ILE A 5 36.81 -36.69 -33.51
N SER A 6 36.13 -35.58 -33.84
CA SER A 6 35.07 -34.84 -33.15
C SER A 6 34.13 -34.11 -34.11
N LEU A 7 32.83 -34.25 -33.85
CA LEU A 7 31.75 -33.48 -34.42
C LEU A 7 31.74 -32.10 -33.72
N LEU A 8 32.18 -31.04 -34.39
CA LEU A 8 32.11 -29.69 -33.85
C LEU A 8 30.66 -29.20 -33.95
N ALA A 9 29.91 -29.34 -32.85
CA ALA A 9 28.57 -28.83 -32.70
C ALA A 9 28.61 -27.30 -32.51
N CYS A 10 28.16 -26.54 -33.51
CA CYS A 10 27.83 -25.13 -33.35
C CYS A 10 26.63 -24.99 -32.42
N MET A 11 26.89 -24.69 -31.15
CA MET A 11 25.86 -24.36 -30.16
C MET A 11 25.43 -22.90 -30.41
N VAL A 12 24.31 -22.72 -31.12
CA VAL A 12 23.63 -21.43 -31.24
C VAL A 12 23.03 -21.11 -29.88
N ILE A 13 23.67 -20.20 -29.14
CA ILE A 13 23.11 -19.64 -27.91
C ILE A 13 21.99 -18.68 -28.35
N ALA A 14 20.75 -19.17 -28.30
CA ALA A 14 19.57 -18.32 -28.38
C ALA A 14 19.56 -17.43 -27.13
N ALA A 15 19.90 -16.15 -27.30
CA ALA A 15 19.63 -15.14 -26.29
C ALA A 15 18.11 -15.02 -26.15
N ALA A 16 17.55 -15.70 -25.15
CA ALA A 16 16.23 -15.39 -24.66
C ALA A 16 16.31 -13.98 -24.06
N ALA A 17 15.97 -12.98 -24.87
CA ALA A 17 15.54 -11.69 -24.35
C ALA A 17 14.30 -11.98 -23.49
N GLY A 18 14.51 -12.11 -22.19
CA GLY A 18 13.42 -12.11 -21.23
C GLY A 18 12.72 -10.77 -21.36
N CYS A 19 11.55 -10.76 -21.98
CA CYS A 19 10.60 -9.67 -21.82
C CYS A 19 10.19 -9.67 -20.35
N SER A 20 10.86 -8.87 -19.53
CA SER A 20 10.26 -8.41 -18.28
C SER A 20 9.08 -7.53 -18.68
N ASN A 21 7.87 -8.04 -18.47
CA ASN A 21 6.67 -7.20 -18.45
C ASN A 21 6.77 -6.32 -17.19
N ASP A 22 7.60 -5.28 -17.24
CA ASP A 22 7.46 -4.13 -16.36
C ASP A 22 6.27 -3.34 -16.87
N GLU A 23 5.07 -3.65 -16.34
CA GLU A 23 3.95 -2.73 -16.48
C GLU A 23 4.37 -1.41 -15.81
N SER A 24 4.73 -0.43 -16.64
CA SER A 24 5.16 0.88 -16.17
C SER A 24 4.04 1.51 -15.34
N VAL A 25 4.30 1.78 -14.06
CA VAL A 25 3.37 2.50 -13.19
C VAL A 25 3.00 3.83 -13.85
N LYS A 26 1.69 4.09 -13.98
CA LYS A 26 1.19 5.28 -14.66
C LYS A 26 1.49 6.56 -13.87
N GLU A 27 1.92 7.59 -14.59
CA GLU A 27 2.29 8.90 -14.05
C GLU A 27 1.31 10.00 -14.49
N PHE A 28 1.08 10.97 -13.62
CA PHE A 28 0.06 12.03 -13.75
C PHE A 28 0.66 13.39 -13.45
N ASN A 29 -0.01 14.48 -13.86
CA ASN A 29 0.46 15.83 -13.55
C ASN A 29 -0.03 16.30 -12.18
N PHE A 30 -1.16 15.78 -11.72
CA PHE A 30 -1.80 16.19 -10.48
C PHE A 30 -2.09 14.99 -9.59
N GLU A 31 -2.01 15.19 -8.27
CA GLU A 31 -2.36 14.17 -7.28
C GLU A 31 -3.79 13.66 -7.48
N SER A 32 -4.75 14.55 -7.77
CA SER A 32 -6.15 14.18 -7.98
C SER A 32 -6.32 13.18 -9.12
N GLU A 33 -5.57 13.31 -10.20
CA GLU A 33 -5.60 12.38 -11.34
C GLU A 33 -5.02 11.01 -10.93
N ALA A 34 -3.95 11.00 -10.14
CA ALA A 34 -3.33 9.78 -9.64
C ALA A 34 -4.28 9.03 -8.67
N ILE A 35 -4.96 9.77 -7.79
CA ILE A 35 -5.95 9.22 -6.85
C ILE A 35 -7.17 8.67 -7.62
N GLU A 36 -7.73 9.45 -8.54
CA GLU A 36 -8.88 9.01 -9.36
C GLU A 36 -8.55 7.74 -10.13
N TYR A 37 -7.36 7.69 -10.74
CA TYR A 37 -6.90 6.49 -11.41
C TYR A 37 -6.74 5.30 -10.44
N GLY A 38 -6.08 5.50 -9.30
CA GLY A 38 -5.90 4.44 -8.30
C GLY A 38 -7.23 3.87 -7.80
N MET A 39 -8.20 4.72 -7.49
CA MET A 39 -9.54 4.29 -7.06
C MET A 39 -10.34 3.62 -8.19
N LYS A 40 -10.12 4.01 -9.45
CA LYS A 40 -10.74 3.37 -10.62
C LYS A 40 -10.21 1.96 -10.86
N GLU A 41 -8.90 1.75 -10.71
CA GLU A 41 -8.28 0.43 -10.90
C GLU A 41 -8.53 -0.52 -9.71
N SER A 42 -8.86 0.03 -8.53
CA SER A 42 -9.17 -0.71 -7.31
C SER A 42 -10.60 -0.41 -6.82
N PRO A 43 -11.64 -0.97 -7.47
CA PRO A 43 -13.04 -0.64 -7.19
C PRO A 43 -13.52 -0.98 -5.77
N GLU A 44 -12.76 -1.78 -5.02
CA GLU A 44 -12.97 -2.04 -3.60
C GLU A 44 -12.66 -0.82 -2.72
N ILE A 45 -11.77 0.08 -3.16
CA ILE A 45 -11.46 1.34 -2.48
C ILE A 45 -12.65 2.28 -2.64
N LYS A 46 -13.19 2.75 -1.52
CA LYS A 46 -14.40 3.58 -1.51
C LYS A 46 -14.08 5.04 -1.29
N GLU A 47 -13.08 5.33 -0.47
CA GLU A 47 -12.82 6.68 -0.01
C GLU A 47 -11.40 6.82 0.53
N ILE A 48 -10.79 7.99 0.33
CA ILE A 48 -9.58 8.39 1.05
C ILE A 48 -10.00 9.11 2.33
N ILE A 49 -9.63 8.54 3.48
CA ILE A 49 -10.05 9.02 4.81
C ILE A 49 -8.92 9.71 5.58
N GLY A 50 -7.72 9.71 5.03
CA GLY A 50 -6.55 10.31 5.65
C GLY A 50 -5.39 10.49 4.71
N GLU A 51 -4.52 11.44 5.05
CA GLU A 51 -3.25 11.64 4.38
C GLU A 51 -2.16 12.05 5.38
N SER A 52 -0.93 11.63 5.13
CA SER A 52 0.24 12.11 5.83
C SER A 52 0.69 13.46 5.28
N LYS A 53 1.61 14.12 5.99
CA LYS A 53 2.46 15.13 5.34
C LYS A 53 3.43 14.45 4.38
N TYR A 54 3.95 15.22 3.44
CA TYR A 54 5.08 14.77 2.62
C TYR A 54 6.33 14.54 3.49
N VAL A 55 6.99 13.41 3.25
CA VAL A 55 8.32 13.10 3.78
C VAL A 55 9.20 12.73 2.59
N GLY A 56 10.20 13.58 2.31
CA GLY A 56 10.84 13.56 0.99
C GLY A 56 9.80 13.85 -0.10
N ASP A 57 9.76 13.00 -1.11
CA ASP A 57 8.85 13.12 -2.26
C ASP A 57 7.61 12.21 -2.12
N GLU A 58 7.32 11.69 -0.91
CA GLU A 58 6.24 10.72 -0.70
C GLU A 58 5.20 11.21 0.30
N LYS A 59 3.93 10.96 -0.01
CA LYS A 59 2.77 11.17 0.87
C LYS A 59 1.96 9.89 0.96
N VAL A 60 1.70 9.42 2.17
CA VAL A 60 0.86 8.25 2.42
C VAL A 60 -0.60 8.67 2.49
N LEU A 61 -1.46 7.92 1.83
CA LEU A 61 -2.91 8.01 1.91
C LEU A 61 -3.45 6.81 2.69
N VAL A 62 -4.44 7.05 3.54
CA VAL A 62 -5.22 6.01 4.21
C VAL A 62 -6.59 5.97 3.55
N TYR A 63 -7.02 4.79 3.12
CA TYR A 63 -8.29 4.61 2.44
C TYR A 63 -9.18 3.59 3.14
N LEU A 64 -10.49 3.77 3.00
CA LEU A 64 -11.48 2.74 3.28
C LEU A 64 -11.66 1.86 2.06
N PHE A 65 -11.71 0.55 2.29
CA PHE A 65 -12.14 -0.41 1.27
C PHE A 65 -13.27 -1.27 1.80
N LYS A 66 -14.04 -1.82 0.86
CA LYS A 66 -15.11 -2.79 1.14
C LYS A 66 -15.05 -3.93 0.15
N ASN A 67 -14.96 -5.15 0.66
CA ASN A 67 -14.95 -6.39 -0.11
C ASN A 67 -15.99 -7.38 0.44
N GLU A 68 -15.93 -8.64 0.02
CA GLU A 68 -16.84 -9.69 0.46
C GLU A 68 -16.69 -10.08 1.94
N THR A 69 -15.52 -9.83 2.54
CA THR A 69 -15.23 -10.20 3.93
C THR A 69 -15.54 -9.08 4.91
N GLY A 70 -15.63 -7.82 4.46
CA GLY A 70 -16.06 -6.71 5.29
C GLY A 70 -15.56 -5.34 4.83
N THR A 71 -15.53 -4.41 5.78
CA THR A 71 -14.98 -3.06 5.62
C THR A 71 -13.64 -2.97 6.35
N GLY A 72 -12.67 -2.34 5.70
CA GLY A 72 -11.31 -2.24 6.20
C GLY A 72 -10.61 -0.95 5.84
N THR A 73 -9.36 -0.84 6.30
CA THR A 73 -8.45 0.24 5.95
C THR A 73 -7.24 -0.29 5.22
N GLY A 74 -6.79 0.39 4.16
CA GLY A 74 -5.50 0.15 3.53
C GLY A 74 -4.74 1.45 3.34
N THR A 75 -3.55 1.34 2.75
CA THR A 75 -2.74 2.52 2.45
C THR A 75 -2.19 2.50 1.04
N ALA A 76 -2.00 3.70 0.50
CA ALA A 76 -1.31 3.93 -0.75
C ALA A 76 -0.29 5.05 -0.55
N THR A 77 0.69 5.15 -1.43
CA THR A 77 1.67 6.21 -1.46
C THR A 77 1.55 6.98 -2.76
N LEU A 78 1.38 8.29 -2.65
CA LEU A 78 1.67 9.21 -3.75
C LEU A 78 3.16 9.49 -3.74
N VAL A 79 3.81 9.25 -4.88
CA VAL A 79 5.23 9.55 -5.08
C VAL A 79 5.35 10.65 -6.11
N GLN A 80 5.94 11.77 -5.69
CA GLN A 80 6.32 12.86 -6.57
C GLN A 80 7.65 12.53 -7.25
N ASN A 81 7.71 12.70 -8.57
CA ASN A 81 8.94 12.62 -9.35
C ASN A 81 8.98 13.81 -10.30
N LYS A 82 9.75 14.84 -9.93
CA LYS A 82 9.74 16.15 -10.62
C LYS A 82 8.30 16.70 -10.69
N ASP A 83 7.76 16.84 -11.89
CA ASP A 83 6.42 17.38 -12.15
C ASP A 83 5.36 16.28 -12.30
N LYS A 84 5.69 15.03 -11.94
CA LYS A 84 4.81 13.88 -12.08
C LYS A 84 4.47 13.26 -10.72
N VAL A 85 3.27 12.71 -10.63
CA VAL A 85 2.77 11.96 -9.48
C VAL A 85 2.41 10.55 -9.91
N LYS A 86 2.77 9.56 -9.10
CA LYS A 86 2.30 8.17 -9.25
C LYS A 86 1.63 7.69 -7.97
N TRP A 87 0.65 6.80 -8.12
CA TRP A 87 -0.05 6.12 -7.04
C TRP A 87 0.50 4.70 -6.90
N VAL A 88 0.83 4.27 -5.68
CA VAL A 88 1.33 2.91 -5.38
C VAL A 88 0.60 2.36 -4.16
N ILE A 89 -0.08 1.21 -4.28
CA ILE A 89 -0.70 0.52 -3.13
C ILE A 89 0.40 -0.10 -2.25
N ASN A 90 0.35 0.12 -0.93
CA ASN A 90 1.38 -0.34 0.00
C ASN A 90 1.12 -1.77 0.54
N GLY A 91 0.54 -2.64 -0.29
CA GLY A 91 0.15 -4.01 0.08
C GLY A 91 -1.33 -4.16 0.45
N PRO A 92 -1.73 -5.34 0.98
CA PRO A 92 -3.12 -5.62 1.28
C PRO A 92 -3.61 -4.77 2.46
N GLY A 93 -4.84 -4.27 2.35
CA GLY A 93 -5.52 -3.64 3.48
C GLY A 93 -5.95 -4.67 4.54
N VAL A 94 -6.41 -4.17 5.69
CA VAL A 94 -6.89 -4.99 6.81
C VAL A 94 -8.37 -4.73 7.05
N VAL A 95 -9.16 -5.81 7.07
CA VAL A 95 -10.57 -5.78 7.44
C VAL A 95 -10.70 -5.67 8.95
N VAL A 96 -11.48 -4.69 9.41
CA VAL A 96 -11.69 -4.40 10.84
C VAL A 96 -13.15 -4.50 11.26
N GLN A 97 -14.06 -4.49 10.30
CA GLN A 97 -15.50 -4.63 10.50
C GLN A 97 -16.03 -5.75 9.60
N GLN A 98 -16.48 -6.85 10.21
CA GLN A 98 -16.96 -8.05 9.52
C GLN A 98 -18.15 -8.67 10.26
N PRO A 99 -18.96 -9.53 9.62
CA PRO A 99 -20.16 -10.12 10.22
C PRO A 99 -19.90 -10.88 11.53
N GLU A 100 -18.72 -11.48 11.66
CA GLU A 100 -18.31 -12.27 12.82
C GLU A 100 -17.90 -11.39 14.02
N GLY A 101 -17.74 -10.08 13.82
CA GLY A 101 -17.38 -9.12 14.84
C GLY A 101 -16.34 -8.10 14.38
N ASN A 102 -16.19 -7.04 15.16
CA ASN A 102 -15.19 -6.01 14.90
C ASN A 102 -13.85 -6.40 15.52
N VAL A 103 -12.75 -6.09 14.84
CA VAL A 103 -11.39 -6.33 15.34
C VAL A 103 -10.55 -5.05 15.26
N GLY A 104 -9.67 -4.87 16.24
CA GLY A 104 -8.56 -3.94 16.14
C GLY A 104 -7.36 -4.65 15.52
N ALA A 105 -6.63 -3.98 14.65
CA ALA A 105 -5.45 -4.51 14.01
C ALA A 105 -4.39 -3.43 13.80
N SER A 106 -3.13 -3.85 13.75
CA SER A 106 -2.05 -3.04 13.20
C SER A 106 -1.31 -3.79 12.10
N HIS A 107 -0.83 -3.06 11.11
CA HIS A 107 0.05 -3.63 10.09
C HIS A 107 1.15 -2.65 9.72
N THR A 108 2.35 -3.19 9.55
CA THR A 108 3.51 -2.44 9.06
C THR A 108 3.56 -2.51 7.54
N PHE A 109 3.90 -1.39 6.90
CA PHE A 109 4.17 -1.33 5.47
C PHE A 109 5.37 -0.41 5.20
N GLU A 110 5.89 -0.50 3.98
CA GLU A 110 6.97 0.36 3.50
C GLU A 110 6.51 1.13 2.26
N THR A 111 6.88 2.40 2.19
CA THR A 111 6.71 3.19 0.97
C THR A 111 7.74 2.77 -0.08
N PRO A 112 7.60 3.18 -1.36
CA PRO A 112 8.57 2.87 -2.40
C PRO A 112 10.01 3.31 -2.10
N SER A 113 10.22 4.39 -1.35
CA SER A 113 11.55 4.81 -0.90
C SER A 113 12.08 4.07 0.34
N GLY A 114 11.26 3.20 0.94
CA GLY A 114 11.61 2.39 2.12
C GLY A 114 11.26 3.05 3.47
N LEU A 115 10.46 4.11 3.48
CA LEU A 115 9.96 4.67 4.75
C LEU A 115 9.00 3.69 5.39
N LYS A 116 9.21 3.38 6.67
CA LYS A 116 8.42 2.40 7.40
C LYS A 116 7.32 3.08 8.20
N PHE A 117 6.12 2.55 8.08
CA PHE A 117 4.95 3.01 8.81
C PHE A 117 4.21 1.82 9.44
N GLU A 118 3.45 2.11 10.48
CA GLU A 118 2.47 1.20 11.04
C GLU A 118 1.11 1.89 11.06
N LEU A 119 0.13 1.26 10.40
CA LEU A 119 -1.26 1.68 10.47
C LEU A 119 -1.96 0.87 11.56
N TYR A 120 -2.55 1.57 12.51
CA TYR A 120 -3.43 1.02 13.52
C TYR A 120 -4.87 1.35 13.15
N SER A 121 -5.75 0.36 13.11
CA SER A 121 -7.14 0.55 12.72
C SER A 121 -8.08 -0.36 13.50
N GLY A 122 -9.33 0.06 13.62
CA GLY A 122 -10.38 -0.71 14.27
C GLY A 122 -11.73 -0.03 14.15
N VAL A 123 -12.73 -0.53 14.88
CA VAL A 123 -14.04 0.11 14.97
C VAL A 123 -14.16 0.80 16.33
N ALA A 124 -14.52 2.08 16.32
CA ALA A 124 -14.70 2.87 17.51
C ALA A 124 -16.09 2.60 18.12
N GLU A 125 -16.13 2.03 19.33
CA GLU A 125 -17.38 1.91 20.09
C GLU A 125 -17.88 3.27 20.60
N ASN A 126 -16.98 4.25 20.72
CA ASN A 126 -17.26 5.62 21.12
C ASN A 126 -16.15 6.57 20.62
N GLN A 127 -16.38 7.88 20.71
CA GLN A 127 -15.44 8.91 20.23
C GLN A 127 -14.15 9.05 21.08
N ASN A 128 -14.04 8.34 22.21
CA ASN A 128 -12.91 8.41 23.13
C ASN A 128 -11.97 7.19 23.01
N VAL A 129 -12.00 6.50 21.86
CA VAL A 129 -11.05 5.42 21.58
C VAL A 129 -9.61 5.94 21.62
N THR A 130 -8.71 5.12 22.14
CA THR A 130 -7.27 5.38 22.17
C THR A 130 -6.53 4.19 21.59
N VAL A 131 -5.35 4.45 21.05
CA VAL A 131 -4.47 3.44 20.45
C VAL A 131 -3.14 3.45 21.20
N GLU A 132 -2.69 2.25 21.54
CA GLU A 132 -1.34 2.02 22.05
C GLU A 132 -0.42 1.69 20.87
N THR A 133 0.61 2.51 20.68
CA THR A 133 1.59 2.29 19.61
C THR A 133 2.86 1.68 20.20
N LYS A 134 3.85 1.38 19.35
CA LYS A 134 5.15 0.90 19.82
C LYS A 134 5.93 1.95 20.64
N ILE A 135 5.65 3.23 20.44
CA ILE A 135 6.48 4.34 20.97
C ILE A 135 5.70 5.30 21.88
N ASP A 136 4.38 5.35 21.73
CA ASP A 136 3.49 6.28 22.42
C ASP A 136 2.28 5.54 22.98
N TYR A 137 1.83 5.99 24.15
CA TYR A 137 0.64 5.47 24.82
C TYR A 137 -0.55 6.42 24.73
N GLY A 138 -1.76 5.88 24.68
CA GLY A 138 -3.01 6.65 24.75
C GLY A 138 -3.21 7.63 23.59
N VAL A 139 -2.73 7.29 22.39
CA VAL A 139 -2.82 8.15 21.22
C VAL A 139 -4.27 8.25 20.75
N LYS A 140 -4.75 9.46 20.45
CA LYS A 140 -6.08 9.65 19.90
C LYS A 140 -6.07 9.42 18.37
N PRO A 141 -6.73 8.36 17.87
CA PRO A 141 -6.80 8.12 16.43
C PRO A 141 -7.80 9.08 15.76
N HIS A 142 -7.73 9.16 14.44
CA HIS A 142 -8.80 9.72 13.64
C HIS A 142 -9.96 8.74 13.60
N VAL A 143 -11.20 9.23 13.66
CA VAL A 143 -12.41 8.40 13.55
C VAL A 143 -13.19 8.87 12.33
N HIS A 144 -13.41 7.97 11.37
CA HIS A 144 -14.27 8.23 10.23
C HIS A 144 -15.73 8.11 10.68
N GLU A 145 -16.48 9.21 10.63
CA GLU A 145 -17.80 9.30 11.27
C GLU A 145 -18.82 8.33 10.67
N GLU A 146 -18.84 8.16 9.35
CA GLU A 146 -19.87 7.35 8.68
C GLU A 146 -19.69 5.85 8.93
N SER A 147 -18.45 5.38 8.95
CA SER A 147 -18.14 3.95 9.13
C SER A 147 -17.82 3.59 10.57
N THR A 148 -17.63 4.59 11.45
CA THR A 148 -17.09 4.47 12.82
C THR A 148 -15.70 3.83 12.89
N ILE A 149 -15.03 3.64 11.75
CA ILE A 149 -13.69 3.07 11.69
C ILE A 149 -12.70 4.13 12.13
N TYR A 150 -11.84 3.79 13.08
CA TYR A 150 -10.72 4.64 13.45
C TYR A 150 -9.44 4.20 12.74
N TYR A 151 -8.52 5.14 12.56
CA TYR A 151 -7.17 4.87 12.12
C TYR A 151 -6.14 5.80 12.80
N TYR A 152 -4.93 5.30 12.94
CA TYR A 152 -3.76 6.08 13.32
C TYR A 152 -2.54 5.61 12.53
N LEU A 153 -1.88 6.53 11.83
CA LEU A 153 -0.69 6.24 11.04
C LEU A 153 0.54 6.72 11.81
N SER A 154 1.39 5.77 12.22
CA SER A 154 2.64 6.06 12.91
C SER A 154 3.83 5.83 12.00
N ALA A 155 4.73 6.80 11.90
CA ALA A 155 6.06 6.53 11.35
C ALA A 155 6.81 5.59 12.32
N VAL A 156 7.50 4.59 11.78
CA VAL A 156 8.32 3.66 12.57
C VAL A 156 9.78 4.02 12.31
N PRO A 157 10.58 4.31 13.35
CA PRO A 157 12.00 4.56 13.17
C PRO A 157 12.67 3.40 12.41
N GLY A 158 13.41 3.73 11.35
CA GLY A 158 14.30 2.78 10.69
C GLY A 158 15.38 2.30 11.68
N LYS A 159 15.87 1.08 11.48
CA LYS A 159 17.10 0.63 12.15
C LYS A 159 18.31 1.35 11.58
#